data_AF-A0AAJ5VNJ4-F1
#
_entry.id   AF-A0AAJ5VNJ4-F1
#
_cell.length_a   1.000
_cell.length_b   1.000
_cell.length_c   1.000
_cell.angle_alpha   90.00
_cell.angle_beta   90.00
_cell.angle_gamma   90.00
#
_symmetry.space_group_name_H-M   'P 1'
#
loop_
_entity.id
_entity.type
_entity.pdbx_description
1 polymer ?
#
loop_
_entity_poly.entity_id
_entity_poly.type
_entity_poly.pdbx_seq_one_letter_code
_entity_poly.pdbx_strand_id
1 'polypeptide(L)'
;MSESVTPPASRRRHRRVPRPAVLVPVLSMAALVAIDLVVPRSVHLGPLLAVAPALTAASAGPGTTAGVGVLAVALQFLLGVARSETETPNTAVQVAAVAVISLALVLYSRARSRRESELARVRAMAEATNDVLLRPPPARLGPLRIGCEYRAAGEVAQIGGDFYAVVRTREGTRLLIGDVRGKGLDALDDTALLLGAFRSASHLDLSLPGLAAHLDAALEWSNAQKGAGEDFATALLVDVPDAGEDIMLLSCGHPPPYVLRADGPEPLEAARPAPPLGLGVLDPDAWTVERYAFRPGETLLLYTDGVIEARDGEGAFYPLARRLALIGGREEDRLARRVVDDVVRHTDDRLADDAALLCAYRAPG
;
A
#
# COMPACT_ATOMS: atom_id res chain seq x y z
N MET A 1 33.87 -20.50 -17.60
CA MET A 1 32.65 -21.26 -17.26
C MET A 1 31.49 -20.28 -17.31
N SER A 2 30.68 -20.36 -18.36
CA SER A 2 29.52 -19.50 -18.60
C SER A 2 28.30 -20.21 -18.06
N GLU A 3 27.74 -19.74 -16.93
CA GLU A 3 26.45 -20.21 -16.45
C GLU A 3 25.34 -19.41 -17.13
N SER A 4 24.58 -20.10 -17.97
CA SER A 4 23.36 -19.64 -18.60
C SER A 4 22.23 -19.56 -17.56
N VAL A 5 21.83 -18.34 -17.19
CA VAL A 5 20.65 -18.09 -16.35
C VAL A 5 19.38 -18.27 -17.19
N THR A 6 18.70 -19.40 -17.04
CA THR A 6 17.34 -19.62 -17.56
C THR A 6 16.32 -18.83 -16.73
N PRO A 7 15.41 -18.04 -17.33
CA PRO A 7 14.35 -17.36 -16.60
C PRO A 7 13.27 -18.35 -16.13
N PRO A 8 12.60 -18.11 -14.98
CA PRO A 8 11.59 -19.01 -14.46
C PRO A 8 10.31 -18.96 -15.31
N ALA A 9 9.77 -20.14 -15.60
CA ALA A 9 8.53 -20.32 -16.32
C ALA A 9 7.34 -19.68 -15.57
N SER A 10 6.69 -18.71 -16.23
CA SER A 10 5.47 -18.07 -15.74
C SER A 10 4.32 -19.08 -15.73
N ARG A 11 4.07 -19.70 -14.57
CA ARG A 11 2.86 -20.49 -14.33
C ARG A 11 1.64 -19.57 -14.44
N ARG A 12 0.94 -19.62 -15.58
CA ARG A 12 -0.40 -19.06 -15.76
C ARG A 12 -1.34 -19.69 -14.73
N ARG A 13 -1.50 -19.05 -13.57
CA ARG A 13 -2.57 -19.39 -12.62
C ARG A 13 -3.90 -19.12 -13.32
N HIS A 14 -4.60 -20.17 -13.72
CA HIS A 14 -6.01 -20.07 -14.11
C HIS A 14 -6.78 -19.49 -12.91
N ARG A 15 -7.12 -18.20 -12.97
CA ARG A 15 -8.05 -17.56 -12.03
C ARG A 15 -9.36 -18.35 -12.10
N ARG A 16 -9.61 -19.21 -11.12
CA ARG A 16 -10.89 -19.91 -10.96
C ARG A 16 -11.95 -18.83 -10.75
N VAL A 17 -12.94 -18.79 -11.62
CA VAL A 17 -14.10 -17.91 -11.47
C VAL A 17 -14.78 -18.28 -10.16
N PRO A 18 -15.09 -17.32 -9.26
CA PRO A 18 -15.77 -17.63 -8.02
C PRO A 18 -17.11 -18.30 -8.33
N ARG A 19 -17.36 -19.48 -7.73
CA ARG A 19 -18.57 -20.30 -7.90
C ARG A 19 -19.91 -19.51 -7.84
N PRO A 20 -20.11 -18.50 -6.96
CA PRO A 20 -21.36 -17.74 -6.94
C PRO A 20 -21.58 -16.85 -8.18
N ALA A 21 -20.51 -16.42 -8.87
CA ALA A 21 -20.62 -15.51 -10.02
C ALA A 21 -21.22 -16.17 -11.27
N VAL A 22 -21.29 -17.50 -11.31
CA VAL A 22 -21.93 -18.27 -12.40
C VAL A 22 -23.26 -18.88 -11.94
N LEU A 23 -23.37 -19.27 -10.66
CA LEU A 23 -24.58 -19.91 -10.13
C LEU A 23 -25.80 -18.98 -10.17
N VAL A 24 -25.65 -17.72 -9.75
CA VAL A 24 -26.75 -16.75 -9.68
C VAL A 24 -27.34 -16.43 -11.06
N PRO A 25 -26.54 -16.12 -12.11
CA PRO A 25 -27.06 -15.92 -13.46
C PRO A 25 -27.75 -17.16 -14.06
N VAL A 26 -27.25 -18.37 -13.78
CA VAL A 26 -27.84 -19.60 -14.32
C VAL A 26 -29.17 -19.91 -13.63
N LEU A 27 -29.26 -19.73 -12.31
CA LEU A 27 -30.50 -19.91 -11.57
C LEU A 27 -31.58 -18.90 -11.99
N SER A 28 -31.21 -17.64 -12.24
CA SER A 28 -32.16 -16.63 -12.70
C SER A 28 -32.69 -16.95 -14.10
N MET A 29 -31.86 -17.45 -15.02
CA MET A 29 -32.32 -17.95 -16.33
C MET A 29 -33.29 -19.13 -16.18
N ALA A 30 -32.96 -20.12 -15.33
CA ALA A 30 -33.81 -21.28 -15.11
C ALA A 30 -35.19 -20.88 -14.55
N ALA A 31 -35.22 -19.95 -13.60
CA ALA A 31 -36.46 -19.39 -13.06
C ALA A 31 -37.27 -18.64 -14.13
N LEU A 32 -36.63 -17.80 -14.94
CA LEU A 32 -37.28 -17.07 -16.02
C LEU A 32 -37.90 -18.00 -17.07
N VAL A 33 -37.18 -19.05 -17.46
CA VAL A 33 -37.70 -20.08 -18.38
C VAL A 33 -38.89 -20.82 -17.78
N ALA A 34 -38.80 -21.22 -16.49
CA ALA A 34 -39.91 -21.91 -15.82
C ALA A 34 -41.17 -21.04 -15.71
N ILE A 35 -41.01 -19.75 -15.38
CA ILE A 35 -42.12 -18.79 -15.32
C ILE A 35 -42.72 -18.58 -16.72
N ASP A 36 -41.88 -18.41 -17.75
CA ASP A 36 -42.35 -18.21 -19.13
C ASP A 36 -43.17 -19.42 -19.62
N LEU A 37 -42.87 -20.65 -19.21
CA LEU A 37 -43.68 -21.82 -19.59
C LEU A 37 -45.08 -21.86 -18.95
N VAL A 38 -45.31 -21.15 -17.84
CA VAL A 38 -46.58 -21.14 -17.10
C VAL A 38 -47.46 -19.93 -17.45
N VAL A 39 -46.84 -18.82 -17.82
CA VAL A 39 -47.52 -17.55 -18.11
C VAL A 39 -48.29 -17.62 -19.45
N PRO A 40 -49.45 -16.95 -19.59
CA PRO A 40 -50.21 -16.92 -20.84
C PRO A 40 -49.37 -16.44 -22.03
N ARG A 41 -49.62 -17.02 -23.22
CA ARG A 41 -48.87 -16.71 -24.46
C ARG A 41 -48.90 -15.23 -24.88
N SER A 42 -49.81 -14.43 -24.33
CA SER A 42 -49.89 -12.98 -24.54
C SER A 42 -48.81 -12.17 -23.81
N VAL A 43 -48.07 -12.79 -22.88
CA VAL A 43 -46.98 -12.15 -22.14
C VAL A 43 -45.65 -12.77 -22.58
N HIS A 44 -44.72 -11.91 -23.00
CA HIS A 44 -43.41 -12.32 -23.48
C HIS A 44 -42.34 -11.95 -22.45
N LEU A 45 -41.84 -12.94 -21.70
CA LEU A 45 -40.77 -12.73 -20.70
C LEU A 45 -39.38 -12.94 -21.29
N GLY A 46 -39.30 -13.39 -22.54
CA GLY A 46 -38.05 -13.66 -23.26
C GLY A 46 -36.97 -12.57 -23.18
N PRO A 47 -37.28 -11.28 -23.37
CA PRO A 47 -36.31 -10.19 -23.22
C PRO A 47 -35.64 -10.11 -21.83
N LEU A 48 -36.28 -10.63 -20.78
CA LEU A 48 -35.71 -10.64 -19.42
C LEU A 48 -34.53 -11.62 -19.28
N LEU A 49 -34.31 -12.53 -20.23
CA LEU A 49 -33.12 -13.38 -20.25
C LEU A 49 -31.81 -12.57 -20.34
N ALA A 50 -31.88 -11.30 -20.77
CA ALA A 50 -30.75 -10.38 -20.75
C ALA A 50 -30.27 -9.97 -19.34
N VAL A 51 -31.06 -10.22 -18.28
CA VAL A 51 -30.65 -9.94 -16.88
C VAL A 51 -29.45 -10.79 -16.46
N ALA A 52 -29.40 -12.04 -16.89
CA ALA A 52 -28.33 -12.95 -16.51
C ALA A 52 -26.94 -12.58 -17.10
N PRO A 53 -26.78 -12.23 -18.39
CA PRO A 53 -25.53 -11.67 -18.88
C PRO A 53 -25.20 -10.32 -18.22
N ALA A 54 -26.19 -9.53 -17.79
CA ALA A 54 -25.93 -8.28 -17.08
C ALA A 54 -25.31 -8.52 -15.69
N LEU A 55 -25.88 -9.44 -14.90
CA LEU A 55 -25.33 -9.86 -13.61
C LEU A 55 -23.93 -10.48 -13.77
N THR A 56 -23.72 -11.23 -14.84
CA THR A 56 -22.41 -11.84 -15.16
C THR A 56 -21.39 -10.77 -15.55
N ALA A 57 -21.77 -9.77 -16.34
CA ALA A 57 -20.90 -8.66 -16.72
C ALA A 57 -20.46 -7.81 -15.50
N ALA A 58 -21.29 -7.75 -14.46
CA ALA A 58 -21.00 -7.03 -13.23
C ALA A 58 -20.03 -7.77 -12.29
N SER A 59 -19.99 -9.10 -12.35
CA SER A 59 -19.33 -9.95 -11.35
C SER A 59 -18.21 -10.85 -11.89
N ALA A 60 -18.16 -11.07 -13.21
CA ALA A 60 -17.26 -12.01 -13.85
C ALA A 60 -16.58 -11.41 -15.08
N GLY A 61 -15.65 -12.18 -15.66
CA GLY A 61 -14.86 -11.75 -16.81
C GLY A 61 -15.64 -11.75 -18.14
N PRO A 62 -15.08 -11.14 -19.18
CA PRO A 62 -15.74 -11.04 -20.48
C PRO A 62 -16.01 -12.40 -21.15
N GLY A 63 -15.17 -13.42 -20.88
CA GLY A 63 -15.36 -14.77 -21.40
C GLY A 63 -16.59 -15.47 -20.81
N THR A 64 -16.80 -15.34 -19.49
CA THR A 64 -17.99 -15.87 -18.82
C THR A 64 -19.26 -15.13 -19.22
N THR A 65 -19.19 -13.80 -19.33
CA THR A 65 -20.29 -12.96 -19.82
C THR A 65 -20.70 -13.34 -21.25
N ALA A 66 -19.74 -13.65 -22.12
CA ALA A 66 -20.01 -14.11 -23.47
C ALA A 66 -20.70 -15.48 -23.48
N GLY A 67 -20.23 -16.42 -22.67
CA GLY A 67 -20.86 -17.74 -22.54
C GLY A 67 -22.32 -17.66 -22.05
N VAL A 68 -22.57 -16.84 -21.02
CA VAL A 68 -23.92 -16.60 -20.50
C VAL A 68 -24.79 -15.86 -21.52
N GLY A 69 -24.25 -14.88 -22.25
CA GLY A 69 -24.97 -14.19 -23.32
C GLY A 69 -25.40 -15.13 -24.46
N VAL A 70 -24.51 -16.03 -24.90
CA VAL A 70 -24.84 -17.05 -25.91
C VAL A 70 -25.95 -17.98 -25.41
N LEU A 71 -25.88 -18.41 -24.15
CA LEU A 71 -26.93 -19.23 -23.54
C LEU A 71 -28.28 -18.50 -23.48
N ALA A 72 -28.29 -17.20 -23.14
CA ALA A 72 -29.50 -16.39 -23.11
C ALA A 72 -30.17 -16.33 -24.49
N VAL A 73 -29.38 -16.09 -25.55
CA VAL A 73 -29.87 -16.05 -26.94
C VAL A 73 -30.37 -17.43 -27.38
N ALA A 74 -29.67 -18.51 -27.03
CA ALA A 74 -30.10 -19.87 -27.37
C ALA A 74 -31.41 -20.25 -26.66
N LEU A 75 -31.56 -19.92 -25.37
CA LEU A 75 -32.80 -20.14 -24.63
C LEU A 75 -33.96 -19.32 -25.21
N GLN A 76 -33.71 -18.06 -25.59
CA GLN A 76 -34.71 -17.22 -26.24
C GLN A 76 -35.20 -17.82 -27.57
N PHE A 77 -34.28 -18.35 -28.37
CA PHE A 77 -34.61 -19.03 -29.62
C PHE A 77 -35.42 -20.31 -29.37
N LEU A 78 -35.00 -21.14 -28.40
CA LEU A 78 -35.69 -22.38 -28.03
C LEU A 78 -37.10 -22.14 -27.49
N LEU A 79 -37.33 -21.08 -26.71
CA LEU A 79 -38.66 -20.67 -26.25
C LEU A 79 -39.57 -20.29 -27.43
N GLY A 80 -39.04 -19.57 -28.42
CA GLY A 80 -39.76 -19.25 -29.65
C GLY A 80 -40.20 -20.50 -30.43
N VAL A 81 -39.30 -21.50 -30.54
CA VAL A 81 -39.60 -22.81 -31.16
C VAL A 81 -40.65 -23.57 -30.35
N ALA A 82 -40.50 -23.65 -29.02
CA ALA A 82 -41.41 -24.39 -28.15
C ALA A 82 -42.84 -23.82 -28.13
N ARG A 83 -42.98 -22.50 -28.32
CA ARG A 83 -44.28 -21.82 -28.42
C ARG A 83 -44.85 -21.80 -29.84
N SER A 84 -44.16 -22.37 -30.84
CA SER A 84 -44.54 -22.34 -32.26
C SER A 84 -44.71 -20.91 -32.82
N GLU A 85 -43.93 -19.95 -32.32
CA GLU A 85 -43.98 -18.52 -32.69
C GLU A 85 -42.81 -18.09 -33.59
N THR A 86 -42.01 -19.04 -34.10
CA THR A 86 -40.76 -18.79 -34.83
C THR A 86 -40.89 -17.95 -36.10
N GLU A 87 -42.06 -17.94 -36.73
CA GLU A 87 -42.30 -17.16 -37.95
C GLU A 87 -42.85 -15.76 -37.67
N THR A 88 -42.98 -15.36 -36.40
CA THR A 88 -43.46 -14.02 -36.06
C THR A 88 -42.31 -13.00 -36.05
N PRO A 89 -42.50 -11.79 -36.61
CA PRO A 89 -41.52 -10.70 -36.52
C PRO A 89 -41.14 -10.36 -35.08
N ASN A 90 -42.04 -10.57 -34.13
CA ASN A 90 -41.83 -10.29 -32.71
C ASN A 90 -40.73 -11.20 -32.10
N THR A 91 -40.75 -12.50 -32.37
CA THR A 91 -39.71 -13.43 -31.87
C THR A 91 -38.33 -13.09 -32.45
N ALA A 92 -38.26 -12.74 -33.74
CA ALA A 92 -37.03 -12.31 -34.39
C ALA A 92 -36.46 -11.04 -33.74
N VAL A 93 -37.31 -10.04 -33.46
CA VAL A 93 -36.92 -8.78 -32.78
C VAL A 93 -36.44 -9.05 -31.36
N GLN A 94 -37.09 -9.94 -30.60
CA GLN A 94 -36.68 -10.26 -29.24
C GLN A 94 -35.34 -11.01 -29.19
N VAL A 95 -35.11 -11.99 -30.07
CA VAL A 95 -33.81 -12.68 -30.20
C VAL A 95 -32.72 -11.67 -30.56
N ALA A 96 -32.98 -10.80 -31.53
CA ALA A 96 -32.03 -9.75 -31.93
C ALA A 96 -31.73 -8.78 -30.78
N ALA A 97 -32.74 -8.36 -30.02
CA ALA A 97 -32.57 -7.48 -28.86
C ALA A 97 -31.67 -8.13 -27.78
N VAL A 98 -31.94 -9.38 -27.40
CA VAL A 98 -31.11 -10.11 -26.41
C VAL A 98 -29.67 -10.29 -26.93
N ALA A 99 -29.50 -10.55 -28.22
CA ALA A 99 -28.18 -10.67 -28.84
C ALA A 99 -27.40 -9.34 -28.80
N VAL A 100 -28.04 -8.21 -29.16
CA VAL A 100 -27.42 -6.88 -29.12
C VAL A 100 -27.07 -6.46 -27.68
N ILE A 101 -27.99 -6.67 -26.73
CA ILE A 101 -27.75 -6.36 -25.31
C ILE A 101 -26.60 -7.22 -24.77
N SER A 102 -26.59 -8.53 -25.07
CA SER A 102 -25.51 -9.43 -24.64
C SER A 102 -24.16 -9.01 -25.23
N LEU A 103 -24.12 -8.62 -26.50
CA LEU A 103 -22.91 -8.11 -27.12
C LEU A 103 -22.41 -6.82 -26.44
N ALA A 104 -23.31 -5.86 -26.18
CA ALA A 104 -22.96 -4.62 -25.48
C ALA A 104 -22.41 -4.89 -24.07
N LEU A 105 -23.00 -5.83 -23.33
CA LEU A 105 -22.54 -6.25 -22.00
C LEU A 105 -21.16 -6.93 -22.03
N VAL A 106 -20.88 -7.72 -23.07
CA VAL A 106 -19.53 -8.30 -23.29
C VAL A 106 -18.51 -7.22 -23.59
N LEU A 107 -18.85 -6.23 -24.41
CA LEU A 107 -17.96 -5.08 -24.70
C LEU A 107 -17.71 -4.25 -23.45
N TYR A 108 -18.75 -3.98 -22.66
CA TYR A 108 -18.64 -3.30 -21.36
C TYR A 108 -17.73 -4.08 -20.40
N SER A 109 -17.96 -5.39 -20.23
CA SER A 109 -17.14 -6.26 -19.38
C SER A 109 -15.68 -6.31 -19.86
N ARG A 110 -15.42 -6.30 -21.18
CA ARG A 110 -14.07 -6.17 -21.74
C ARG A 110 -13.42 -4.83 -21.40
N ALA A 111 -14.12 -3.71 -21.59
CA ALA A 111 -13.60 -2.38 -21.31
C ALA A 111 -13.31 -2.21 -19.81
N ARG A 112 -14.23 -2.66 -18.94
CA ARG A 112 -14.05 -2.70 -17.49
C ARG A 112 -12.84 -3.54 -17.09
N SER A 113 -12.73 -4.77 -17.59
CA SER A 113 -11.62 -5.67 -17.26
C SER A 113 -10.26 -5.12 -17.72
N ARG A 114 -10.22 -4.39 -18.85
CA ARG A 114 -9.01 -3.69 -19.30
C ARG A 114 -8.60 -2.58 -18.32
N ARG A 115 -9.54 -1.69 -17.94
CA ARG A 115 -9.27 -0.62 -16.95
C ARG A 115 -8.80 -1.18 -15.61
N GLU A 116 -9.47 -2.21 -15.10
CA GLU A 116 -9.07 -2.89 -13.86
C GLU A 116 -7.67 -3.50 -13.97
N SER A 117 -7.32 -4.10 -15.12
CA SER A 117 -5.99 -4.69 -15.34
C SER A 117 -4.89 -3.64 -15.49
N GLU A 118 -5.21 -2.49 -16.08
CA GLU A 118 -4.28 -1.37 -16.24
C GLU A 118 -3.97 -0.73 -14.88
N LEU A 119 -5.02 -0.44 -14.08
CA LEU A 119 -4.86 0.03 -12.71
C LEU A 119 -4.07 -0.98 -11.85
N ALA A 120 -4.35 -2.27 -11.97
CA ALA A 120 -3.60 -3.30 -11.26
C ALA A 120 -2.12 -3.36 -11.69
N ARG A 121 -1.83 -3.10 -12.97
CA ARG A 121 -0.45 -3.11 -13.49
C ARG A 121 0.34 -1.89 -13.00
N VAL A 122 -0.27 -0.70 -13.04
CA VAL A 122 0.34 0.52 -12.50
C VAL A 122 0.64 0.35 -11.01
N ARG A 123 -0.30 -0.23 -10.25
CA ARG A 123 -0.12 -0.51 -8.82
C ARG A 123 0.98 -1.53 -8.55
N ALA A 124 1.00 -2.66 -9.27
CA ALA A 124 2.04 -3.67 -9.11
C ALA A 124 3.44 -3.17 -9.50
N MET A 125 3.54 -2.24 -10.45
CA MET A 125 4.80 -1.57 -10.78
C MET A 125 5.22 -0.62 -9.66
N ALA A 126 4.29 0.11 -9.07
CA ALA A 126 4.59 1.00 -7.94
C ALA A 126 5.00 0.24 -6.66
N GLU A 127 4.37 -0.90 -6.35
CA GLU A 127 4.79 -1.79 -5.25
C GLU A 127 6.23 -2.27 -5.46
N ALA A 128 6.56 -2.72 -6.67
CA ALA A 128 7.93 -3.12 -7.02
C ALA A 128 8.92 -1.93 -6.94
N THR A 129 8.46 -0.70 -7.19
CA THR A 129 9.27 0.51 -7.01
C THR A 129 9.50 0.80 -5.53
N ASN A 130 8.50 0.65 -4.65
CA ASN A 130 8.67 0.81 -3.21
C ASN A 130 9.73 -0.16 -2.64
N ASP A 131 9.71 -1.42 -3.05
CA ASP A 131 10.74 -2.40 -2.70
C ASP A 131 12.16 -1.97 -3.16
N VAL A 132 12.25 -1.25 -4.28
CA VAL A 132 13.52 -0.72 -4.82
C VAL A 132 13.96 0.57 -4.12
N LEU A 133 13.01 1.39 -3.66
CA LEU A 133 13.26 2.64 -2.94
C LEU A 133 13.66 2.37 -1.48
N LEU A 134 12.93 1.51 -0.78
CA LEU A 134 13.18 1.07 0.59
C LEU A 134 14.17 -0.11 0.62
N ARG A 135 15.37 0.11 0.08
CA ARG A 135 16.42 -0.90 0.11
C ARG A 135 16.72 -1.29 1.57
N PRO A 136 16.65 -2.59 1.93
CA PRO A 136 16.99 -3.01 3.27
C PRO A 136 18.45 -2.60 3.56
N PRO A 137 18.70 -1.80 4.61
CA PRO A 137 20.04 -1.42 4.98
C PRO A 137 20.86 -2.67 5.36
N PRO A 138 22.19 -2.63 5.22
CA PRO A 138 23.04 -3.69 5.73
C PRO A 138 22.76 -3.93 7.22
N ALA A 139 22.69 -5.20 7.63
CA ALA A 139 22.40 -5.58 9.01
C ALA A 139 23.41 -5.00 10.04
N ARG A 140 24.60 -4.57 9.57
CA ARG A 140 25.60 -3.88 10.39
C ARG A 140 26.16 -2.68 9.65
N LEU A 141 26.26 -1.54 10.34
CA LEU A 141 26.87 -0.31 9.86
C LEU A 141 27.70 0.32 10.98
N GLY A 142 29.02 0.18 10.89
CA GLY A 142 29.93 0.58 11.97
C GLY A 142 29.62 -0.18 13.27
N PRO A 143 29.46 0.51 14.42
CA PRO A 143 29.12 -0.12 15.70
C PRO A 143 27.64 -0.50 15.82
N LEU A 144 26.82 -0.17 14.83
CA LEU A 144 25.36 -0.38 14.89
C LEU A 144 24.95 -1.66 14.19
N ARG A 145 24.02 -2.39 14.82
CA ARG A 145 23.19 -3.40 14.16
C ARG A 145 21.87 -2.75 13.78
N ILE A 146 21.46 -2.94 12.52
CA ILE A 146 20.27 -2.30 11.96
C ILE A 146 19.21 -3.36 11.68
N GLY A 147 17.99 -3.10 12.14
CA GLY A 147 16.80 -3.87 11.78
C GLY A 147 15.74 -2.93 11.20
N CYS A 148 15.02 -3.36 10.17
CA CYS A 148 13.90 -2.60 9.62
C CYS A 148 12.77 -3.54 9.27
N GLU A 149 11.54 -3.06 9.41
CA GLU A 149 10.35 -3.77 8.93
C GLU A 149 9.37 -2.73 8.38
N TYR A 150 8.77 -3.03 7.24
CA TYR A 150 7.75 -2.20 6.62
C TYR A 150 6.54 -3.06 6.27
N ARG A 151 5.34 -2.56 6.58
CA ARG A 151 4.08 -3.24 6.34
C ARG A 151 3.08 -2.28 5.72
N ALA A 152 2.74 -2.51 4.45
CA ALA A 152 1.72 -1.73 3.75
C ALA A 152 0.29 -2.05 4.23
N ALA A 153 -0.60 -1.06 4.18
CA ALA A 153 -2.01 -1.19 4.51
C ALA A 153 -2.86 -1.82 3.38
N GLY A 154 -3.71 -2.77 3.77
CA GLY A 154 -4.81 -3.31 2.95
C GLY A 154 -4.46 -4.41 1.93
N GLU A 155 -5.50 -5.08 1.40
CA GLU A 155 -5.39 -6.10 0.33
C GLU A 155 -5.18 -5.50 -1.08
N VAL A 156 -5.32 -4.18 -1.20
CA VAL A 156 -5.27 -3.45 -2.47
C VAL A 156 -4.18 -2.39 -2.37
N ALA A 157 -2.92 -2.81 -2.61
CA ALA A 157 -1.80 -2.01 -3.12
C ALA A 157 -1.94 -0.48 -2.93
N GLN A 158 -2.00 -0.02 -1.68
CA GLN A 158 -1.87 1.40 -1.40
C GLN A 158 -0.37 1.67 -1.37
N ILE A 159 0.06 2.63 -2.18
CA ILE A 159 1.44 3.10 -2.18
C ILE A 159 1.51 4.09 -1.02
N GLY A 160 2.15 3.72 0.08
CA GLY A 160 2.27 4.62 1.22
C GLY A 160 3.32 5.70 1.04
N GLY A 161 3.17 6.73 1.86
CA GLY A 161 4.13 7.82 2.02
C GLY A 161 5.23 7.51 3.03
N ASP A 162 5.16 6.38 3.73
CA ASP A 162 6.15 5.94 4.71
C ASP A 162 7.51 5.65 4.07
N PHE A 163 8.57 6.26 4.59
CA PHE A 163 9.93 6.04 4.13
C PHE A 163 10.96 5.99 5.23
N TYR A 164 12.06 5.27 4.96
CA TYR A 164 13.23 5.26 5.82
C TYR A 164 14.51 5.08 5.02
N ALA A 165 15.62 5.57 5.56
CA ALA A 165 16.95 5.36 5.02
C ALA A 165 18.00 5.33 6.12
N VAL A 166 19.07 4.58 5.86
CA VAL A 166 20.26 4.55 6.69
C VAL A 166 21.48 4.75 5.82
N VAL A 167 22.30 5.75 6.13
CA VAL A 167 23.52 6.05 5.39
C VAL A 167 24.71 6.08 6.33
N ARG A 168 25.76 5.37 5.93
CA ARG A 168 27.04 5.39 6.63
C ARG A 168 27.86 6.60 6.21
N THR A 169 28.35 7.36 7.18
CA THR A 169 29.24 8.50 6.96
C THR A 169 30.65 8.21 7.49
N ARG A 170 31.56 9.18 7.35
CA ARG A 170 32.93 9.07 7.86
C ARG A 170 32.98 9.04 9.39
N GLU A 171 32.03 9.70 10.06
CA GLU A 171 32.07 9.97 11.50
C GLU A 171 30.94 9.27 12.29
N GLY A 172 30.01 8.60 11.58
CA GLY A 172 28.91 7.89 12.20
C GLY A 172 27.93 7.32 11.18
N THR A 173 26.68 7.15 11.61
CA THR A 173 25.58 6.65 10.79
C THR A 173 24.42 7.62 10.88
N ARG A 174 23.87 8.04 9.72
CA ARG A 174 22.65 8.86 9.64
C ARG A 174 21.43 7.98 9.42
N LEU A 175 20.37 8.26 10.16
CA LEU A 175 19.06 7.64 10.04
C LEU A 175 18.05 8.69 9.60
N LEU A 176 17.14 8.27 8.73
CA LEU A 176 15.96 9.02 8.33
C LEU A 176 14.77 8.08 8.43
N ILE A 177 13.68 8.56 9.02
CA ILE A 177 12.34 7.98 8.87
C ILE A 177 11.36 9.12 8.65
N GLY A 178 10.25 8.88 7.98
CA GLY A 178 9.24 9.89 7.75
C GLY A 178 8.00 9.33 7.06
N ASP A 179 7.00 10.19 6.93
CA ASP A 179 5.79 9.91 6.16
C ASP A 179 5.43 11.14 5.32
N VAL A 180 5.19 10.92 4.03
CA VAL A 180 4.69 11.93 3.09
C VAL A 180 3.17 11.98 3.18
N ARG A 181 2.64 13.18 3.42
CA ARG A 181 1.20 13.40 3.42
C ARG A 181 0.60 13.12 2.05
N GLY A 182 -0.19 12.07 1.95
CA GLY A 182 -0.88 11.70 0.71
C GLY A 182 -0.78 10.19 0.48
N LYS A 183 -1.43 9.71 -0.59
CA LYS A 183 -1.33 8.30 -0.99
C LYS A 183 -1.27 8.20 -2.50
N GLY A 184 -0.63 7.15 -3.01
CA GLY A 184 -0.56 6.90 -4.44
C GLY A 184 0.73 7.40 -5.08
N LEU A 185 0.67 7.71 -6.38
CA LEU A 185 1.87 8.00 -7.17
C LEU A 185 2.55 9.33 -6.79
N ASP A 186 1.79 10.35 -6.41
CA ASP A 186 2.38 11.65 -6.04
C ASP A 186 3.21 11.55 -4.75
N ALA A 187 2.73 10.77 -3.76
CA ALA A 187 3.46 10.49 -2.52
C ALA A 187 4.70 9.61 -2.75
N LEU A 188 4.64 8.70 -3.72
CA LEU A 188 5.78 7.89 -4.14
C LEU A 188 6.89 8.75 -4.74
N ASP A 189 6.54 9.70 -5.59
CA ASP A 189 7.49 10.60 -6.25
C ASP A 189 8.21 11.48 -5.22
N ASP A 190 7.50 12.03 -4.24
CA ASP A 190 8.11 12.80 -3.15
C ASP A 190 8.98 11.93 -2.23
N THR A 191 8.53 10.71 -1.92
CA THR A 191 9.32 9.73 -1.19
C THR A 191 10.64 9.43 -1.91
N ALA A 192 10.58 9.17 -3.21
CA ALA A 192 11.77 8.92 -4.03
C ALA A 192 12.72 10.11 -4.06
N LEU A 193 12.17 11.33 -4.16
CA LEU A 193 12.92 12.58 -4.12
C LEU A 193 13.64 12.75 -2.78
N LEU A 194 12.92 12.62 -1.67
CA LEU A 194 13.46 12.77 -0.30
C LEU A 194 14.54 11.73 -0.01
N LEU A 195 14.30 10.46 -0.34
CA LEU A 195 15.29 9.40 -0.19
C LEU A 195 16.54 9.63 -1.05
N GLY A 196 16.35 10.12 -2.28
CA GLY A 196 17.43 10.48 -3.20
C GLY A 196 18.29 11.62 -2.62
N ALA A 197 17.65 12.73 -2.25
CA ALA A 197 18.28 13.90 -1.66
C ALA A 197 19.02 13.54 -0.35
N PHE A 198 18.39 12.77 0.54
CA PHE A 198 19.00 12.31 1.77
C PHE A 198 20.24 11.46 1.51
N ARG A 199 20.16 10.48 0.60
CA ARG A 199 21.29 9.59 0.27
C ARG A 199 22.47 10.36 -0.32
N SER A 200 22.22 11.32 -1.22
CA SER A 200 23.29 12.14 -1.79
C SER A 200 23.88 13.12 -0.77
N ALA A 201 23.04 13.81 -0.01
CA ALA A 201 23.46 14.84 0.93
C ALA A 201 24.09 14.26 2.20
N SER A 202 23.80 13.01 2.56
CA SER A 202 24.41 12.33 3.70
C SER A 202 25.92 12.12 3.56
N HIS A 203 26.45 12.13 2.33
CA HIS A 203 27.89 12.07 2.07
C HIS A 203 28.55 13.45 2.01
N LEU A 204 27.76 14.51 2.11
CA LEU A 204 28.26 15.87 2.30
C LEU A 204 28.45 16.10 3.81
N ASP A 205 29.50 16.83 4.18
CA ASP A 205 29.77 17.25 5.57
C ASP A 205 28.78 18.34 6.06
N LEU A 206 27.48 18.15 5.78
CA LEU A 206 26.40 18.98 6.26
C LEU A 206 26.09 18.65 7.72
N SER A 207 25.73 19.65 8.50
CA SER A 207 25.11 19.45 9.82
C SER A 207 23.68 18.90 9.68
N LEU A 208 23.09 18.36 10.76
CA LEU A 208 21.68 17.94 10.75
C LEU A 208 20.71 19.05 10.28
N PRO A 209 20.82 20.32 10.73
CA PRO A 209 20.01 21.41 10.20
C PRO A 209 20.25 21.67 8.72
N GLY A 210 21.49 21.59 8.26
CA GLY A 210 21.81 21.75 6.83
C GLY A 210 21.23 20.63 5.97
N LEU A 211 21.20 19.41 6.49
CA LEU A 211 20.55 18.28 5.84
C LEU A 211 19.02 18.45 5.82
N ALA A 212 18.41 18.87 6.93
CA ALA A 212 16.98 19.15 6.99
C ALA A 212 16.56 20.23 6.00
N ALA A 213 17.28 21.36 5.96
CA ALA A 213 17.04 22.45 5.01
C ALA A 213 17.22 22.00 3.55
N HIS A 214 18.17 21.10 3.27
CA HIS A 214 18.33 20.52 1.94
C HIS A 214 17.12 19.66 1.52
N LEU A 215 16.58 18.85 2.43
CA LEU A 215 15.38 18.04 2.17
C LEU A 215 14.13 18.91 2.01
N ASP A 216 13.99 19.94 2.85
CA ASP A 216 12.91 20.92 2.80
C ASP A 216 12.87 21.61 1.42
N ALA A 217 14.01 22.16 0.98
CA ALA A 217 14.14 22.81 -0.33
C ALA A 217 13.88 21.86 -1.51
N ALA A 218 14.23 20.58 -1.38
CA ALA A 218 13.92 19.59 -2.42
C ALA A 218 12.41 19.39 -2.56
N LEU A 219 11.69 19.26 -1.44
CA LEU A 219 10.24 19.08 -1.45
C LEU A 219 9.50 20.35 -1.89
N GLU A 220 9.94 21.53 -1.46
CA GLU A 220 9.43 22.82 -1.95
C GLU A 220 9.55 22.93 -3.48
N TRP A 221 10.70 22.52 -4.04
CA TRP A 221 10.89 22.49 -5.47
C TRP A 221 9.92 21.53 -6.17
N SER A 222 9.67 20.34 -5.60
CA SER A 222 8.66 19.39 -6.09
C SER A 222 7.27 20.03 -6.15
N ASN A 223 6.86 20.66 -5.03
CA ASN A 223 5.56 21.33 -4.90
C ASN A 223 5.38 22.43 -5.94
N ALA A 224 6.40 23.26 -6.15
CA ALA A 224 6.37 24.32 -7.16
C ALA A 224 6.16 23.77 -8.58
N GLN A 225 6.69 22.58 -8.89
CA GLN A 225 6.57 21.96 -10.20
C GLN A 225 5.18 21.31 -10.44
N LYS A 226 4.57 20.75 -9.39
CA LYS A 226 3.24 20.11 -9.48
C LYS A 226 2.10 21.12 -9.64
N GLY A 227 2.27 22.36 -9.16
CA GLY A 227 1.29 23.44 -9.32
C GLY A 227 -0.03 23.21 -8.56
N ALA A 228 -0.10 22.21 -7.68
CA ALA A 228 -1.25 21.87 -6.86
C ALA A 228 -0.78 21.39 -5.48
N GLY A 229 -1.35 21.96 -4.41
CA GLY A 229 -1.18 21.53 -3.02
C GLY A 229 0.17 21.84 -2.37
N GLU A 230 0.15 22.14 -1.07
CA GLU A 230 1.33 22.05 -0.20
C GLU A 230 1.46 20.59 0.24
N ASP A 231 2.13 19.75 -0.55
CA ASP A 231 2.54 18.41 -0.09
C ASP A 231 3.64 18.62 0.97
N PHE A 232 3.55 17.89 2.07
CA PHE A 232 4.52 17.98 3.15
C PHE A 232 4.87 16.59 3.66
N ALA A 233 6.03 16.47 4.28
CA ALA A 233 6.47 15.22 4.88
C ALA A 233 6.87 15.43 6.33
N THR A 234 6.35 14.57 7.22
CA THR A 234 6.95 14.46 8.54
C THR A 234 8.26 13.71 8.40
N ALA A 235 9.30 14.11 9.13
CA ALA A 235 10.58 13.43 9.08
C ALA A 235 11.29 13.49 10.43
N LEU A 236 12.07 12.46 10.73
CA LEU A 236 12.97 12.40 11.86
C LEU A 236 14.36 12.06 11.35
N LEU A 237 15.29 12.99 11.58
CA LEU A 237 16.70 12.83 11.25
C LEU A 237 17.50 12.53 12.52
N VAL A 238 18.33 11.48 12.47
CA VAL A 238 19.19 11.10 13.59
C VAL A 238 20.61 10.87 13.11
N ASP A 239 21.56 11.59 13.68
CA ASP A 239 22.98 11.30 13.55
C ASP A 239 23.43 10.46 14.75
N VAL A 240 24.04 9.32 14.46
CA VAL A 240 24.62 8.41 15.46
C VAL A 240 26.13 8.37 15.27
N PRO A 241 26.90 9.20 16.02
CA PRO A 241 28.36 9.18 16.00
C PRO A 241 28.93 7.81 16.39
N ASP A 242 30.06 7.45 15.77
CA ASP A 242 30.84 6.27 16.15
C ASP A 242 31.46 6.43 17.53
N ALA A 243 31.98 7.64 17.79
CA ALA A 243 32.62 8.00 19.04
C ALA A 243 31.64 8.79 19.91
N GLY A 244 31.63 8.48 21.21
CA GLY A 244 30.74 9.09 22.18
C GLY A 244 29.49 8.26 22.43
N GLU A 245 28.71 8.72 23.41
CA GLU A 245 27.49 8.07 23.87
C GLU A 245 26.25 8.89 23.57
N ASP A 246 26.35 9.96 22.76
CA ASP A 246 25.21 10.81 22.43
C ASP A 246 24.81 10.64 20.96
N ILE A 247 23.50 10.64 20.71
CA ILE A 247 22.93 10.85 19.37
C ILE A 247 22.45 12.28 19.23
N MET A 248 22.41 12.76 18.00
CA MET A 248 21.78 14.03 17.64
C MET A 248 20.50 13.76 16.90
N LEU A 249 19.42 14.42 17.30
CA LEU A 249 18.08 14.23 16.77
C LEU A 249 17.51 15.57 16.31
N LEU A 250 16.84 15.57 15.17
CA LEU A 250 16.08 16.71 14.65
C LEU A 250 14.75 16.19 14.13
N SER A 251 13.65 16.63 14.73
CA SER A 251 12.28 16.27 14.33
C SER A 251 11.68 17.38 13.45
N CYS A 252 11.14 16.98 12.31
CA CYS A 252 10.33 17.78 11.39
C CYS A 252 8.87 17.32 11.51
N GLY A 253 8.25 17.54 12.67
CA GLY A 253 6.86 17.15 12.96
C GLY A 253 6.59 15.65 13.08
N HIS A 254 7.64 14.81 13.18
CA HIS A 254 7.50 13.35 13.25
C HIS A 254 7.39 12.85 14.71
N PRO A 255 6.70 11.73 14.99
CA PRO A 255 6.60 11.16 16.34
C PRO A 255 7.97 10.90 16.99
N PRO A 256 8.08 11.08 18.32
CA PRO A 256 9.34 10.87 19.04
C PRO A 256 9.74 9.39 19.02
N PRO A 257 11.02 9.06 18.76
CA PRO A 257 11.49 7.69 18.79
C PRO A 257 11.61 7.19 20.24
N TYR A 258 11.77 5.87 20.42
CA TYR A 258 12.05 5.28 21.72
C TYR A 258 13.49 4.80 21.83
N VAL A 259 14.13 5.03 22.98
CA VAL A 259 15.31 4.27 23.40
C VAL A 259 14.87 3.18 24.36
N LEU A 260 15.23 1.94 24.04
CA LEU A 260 15.06 0.79 24.92
C LEU A 260 16.29 0.65 25.79
N ARG A 261 16.13 0.98 27.08
CA ARG A 261 17.14 0.82 28.12
C ARG A 261 16.84 -0.41 28.98
N ALA A 262 17.73 -0.70 29.92
CA ALA A 262 17.50 -1.75 30.93
C ALA A 262 16.26 -1.49 31.78
N ASP A 263 15.95 -0.22 32.08
CA ASP A 263 14.83 0.19 32.92
C ASP A 263 13.49 0.27 32.17
N GLY A 264 13.52 0.15 30.84
CA GLY A 264 12.34 0.18 29.98
C GLY A 264 12.48 1.09 28.75
N PRO A 265 11.40 1.22 27.96
CA PRO A 265 11.32 2.17 26.86
C PRO A 265 11.19 3.60 27.36
N GLU A 266 11.99 4.51 26.81
CA GLU A 266 11.96 5.95 27.07
C GLU A 266 11.77 6.71 25.74
N PRO A 267 10.74 7.58 25.60
CA PRO A 267 10.59 8.41 24.41
C PRO A 267 11.63 9.54 24.42
N LEU A 268 12.23 9.82 23.25
CA LEU A 268 13.12 10.97 23.06
C LEU A 268 12.32 12.15 22.50
N GLU A 269 11.67 12.88 23.39
CA GLU A 269 10.81 14.03 23.06
C GLU A 269 11.62 15.22 22.58
N ALA A 270 11.33 15.70 21.37
CA ALA A 270 11.88 16.97 20.89
C ALA A 270 11.19 18.13 21.61
N ALA A 271 11.93 18.89 22.43
CA ALA A 271 11.46 20.10 23.10
C ALA A 271 10.96 21.17 22.12
N ARG A 272 11.57 21.27 20.93
CA ARG A 272 11.17 22.23 19.89
C ARG A 272 11.22 21.57 18.50
N PRO A 273 10.21 20.78 18.12
CA PRO A 273 10.17 20.18 16.80
C PRO A 273 10.04 21.26 15.72
N ALA A 274 10.77 21.09 14.62
CA ALA A 274 10.58 21.88 13.41
C ALA A 274 9.23 21.53 12.75
N PRO A 275 8.66 22.43 11.93
CA PRO A 275 7.55 22.07 11.06
C PRO A 275 7.88 20.89 10.14
N PRO A 276 6.87 20.16 9.63
CA PRO A 276 7.04 19.21 8.53
C PRO A 276 7.79 19.84 7.34
N LEU A 277 8.57 19.01 6.64
CA LEU A 277 9.27 19.39 5.42
C LEU A 277 8.26 19.83 4.36
N GLY A 278 8.60 20.82 3.53
CA GLY A 278 7.78 21.33 2.43
C GLY A 278 6.81 22.45 2.84
N LEU A 279 6.75 22.81 4.13
CA LEU A 279 5.90 23.90 4.64
C LEU A 279 6.60 25.27 4.71
N GLY A 280 7.77 25.43 4.09
CA GLY A 280 8.39 26.75 3.99
C GLY A 280 9.02 27.20 5.30
N VAL A 281 10.07 26.52 5.76
CA VAL A 281 10.77 26.94 6.98
C VAL A 281 11.62 28.18 6.68
N LEU A 282 11.01 29.35 6.83
CA LEU A 282 11.66 30.65 6.63
C LEU A 282 12.60 31.04 7.78
N ASP A 283 12.51 30.37 8.92
CA ASP A 283 13.29 30.65 10.12
C ASP A 283 14.43 29.63 10.32
N PRO A 284 15.72 30.04 10.22
CA PRO A 284 16.86 29.18 10.48
C PRO A 284 16.87 28.56 11.89
N ASP A 285 16.24 29.21 12.88
CA ASP A 285 16.15 28.72 14.26
C ASP A 285 15.11 27.61 14.45
N ALA A 286 14.26 27.36 13.44
CA ALA A 286 13.26 26.28 13.49
C ALA A 286 13.90 24.89 13.49
N TRP A 287 15.12 24.75 12.96
CA TRP A 287 15.85 23.49 12.89
C TRP A 287 16.65 23.23 14.17
N THR A 288 15.96 22.93 15.27
CA THR A 288 16.60 22.64 16.56
C THR A 288 17.15 21.21 16.61
N VAL A 289 18.43 21.05 16.98
CA VAL A 289 19.05 19.75 17.22
C VAL A 289 19.07 19.45 18.71
N GLU A 290 18.61 18.26 19.07
CA GLU A 290 18.59 17.77 20.43
C GLU A 290 19.57 16.61 20.61
N ARG A 291 20.12 16.48 21.82
CA ARG A 291 21.15 15.49 22.14
C ARG A 291 20.64 14.57 23.24
N TYR A 292 20.75 13.27 23.01
CA TYR A 292 20.33 12.26 23.98
C TYR A 292 21.39 11.19 24.15
N ALA A 293 21.54 10.69 25.38
CA ALA A 293 22.40 9.57 25.67
C ALA A 293 21.85 8.28 25.03
N PHE A 294 22.70 7.61 24.26
CA PHE A 294 22.51 6.35 23.57
C PHE A 294 23.76 5.48 23.72
N ARG A 295 23.75 4.67 24.77
CA ARG A 295 24.89 3.90 25.26
C ARG A 295 24.99 2.53 24.59
N PRO A 296 26.17 1.88 24.64
CA PRO A 296 26.30 0.50 24.20
C PRO A 296 25.33 -0.43 24.95
N GLY A 297 24.69 -1.34 24.22
CA GLY A 297 23.65 -2.23 24.73
C GLY A 297 22.23 -1.68 24.63
N GLU A 298 22.04 -0.43 24.19
CA GLU A 298 20.72 0.18 24.00
C GLU A 298 20.24 0.07 22.54
N THR A 299 18.92 0.10 22.36
CA THR A 299 18.28 0.10 21.04
C THR A 299 17.47 1.37 20.84
N LEU A 300 17.75 2.10 19.76
CA LEU A 300 16.91 3.18 19.28
C LEU A 300 15.87 2.61 18.30
N LEU A 301 14.60 2.92 18.53
CA LEU A 301 13.46 2.53 17.69
C LEU A 301 12.79 3.79 17.14
N LEU A 302 12.82 3.93 15.82
CA LEU A 302 12.09 4.93 15.06
C LEU A 302 10.89 4.24 14.39
N TYR A 303 9.77 4.94 14.28
CA TYR A 303 8.52 4.40 13.74
C TYR A 303 7.69 5.51 13.11
N THR A 304 6.88 5.17 12.10
CA THR A 304 5.86 6.05 11.51
C THR A 304 4.57 6.02 12.31
N ASP A 305 3.71 7.03 12.11
CA ASP A 305 2.48 7.20 12.88
C ASP A 305 1.49 6.04 12.70
N GLY A 306 1.47 5.36 11.55
CA GLY A 306 0.63 4.18 11.34
C GLY A 306 0.86 3.03 12.33
N VAL A 307 1.98 3.03 13.07
CA VAL A 307 2.19 2.13 14.23
C VAL A 307 1.32 2.53 15.43
N ILE A 308 1.31 3.81 15.81
CA ILE A 308 0.60 4.31 16.99
C ILE A 308 -0.88 4.61 16.67
N GLU A 309 -1.19 4.90 15.42
CA GLU A 309 -2.55 5.11 14.92
C GLU A 309 -3.30 3.81 14.61
N ALA A 310 -2.61 2.66 14.65
CA ALA A 310 -3.21 1.34 14.49
C ALA A 310 -4.30 1.10 15.55
N ARG A 311 -5.48 0.62 15.11
CA ARG A 311 -6.65 0.41 15.98
C ARG A 311 -7.10 -1.04 15.99
N ASP A 312 -7.51 -1.50 17.16
CA ASP A 312 -8.19 -2.79 17.30
C ASP A 312 -9.66 -2.73 16.83
N GLY A 313 -10.36 -3.85 16.91
CA GLY A 313 -11.78 -3.95 16.57
C GLY A 313 -12.72 -3.07 17.42
N GLU A 314 -12.26 -2.59 18.57
CA GLU A 314 -12.99 -1.65 19.43
C GLU A 314 -12.60 -0.18 19.16
N GLY A 315 -11.63 0.06 18.27
CA GLY A 315 -11.16 1.37 17.86
C GLY A 315 -10.04 1.95 18.75
N ALA A 316 -9.50 1.15 19.68
CA ALA A 316 -8.45 1.59 20.60
C ALA A 316 -7.07 1.55 19.95
N PHE A 317 -6.31 2.63 20.14
CA PHE A 317 -4.96 2.80 19.61
C PHE A 317 -3.97 1.78 20.18
N TYR A 318 -2.98 1.41 19.37
CA TYR A 318 -1.92 0.50 19.77
C TYR A 318 -1.04 1.13 20.86
N PRO A 319 -0.95 0.53 22.06
CA PRO A 319 -0.24 1.13 23.19
C PRO A 319 1.27 0.85 23.12
N LEU A 320 1.96 1.48 22.16
CA LEU A 320 3.36 1.19 21.79
C LEU A 320 4.31 1.12 23.00
N ALA A 321 4.36 2.15 23.85
CA ALA A 321 5.26 2.17 25.02
C ALA A 321 5.05 0.95 25.95
N ARG A 322 3.79 0.61 26.24
CA ARG A 322 3.45 -0.56 27.06
C ARG A 322 3.86 -1.86 26.39
N ARG A 323 3.67 -1.98 25.07
CA ARG A 323 4.03 -3.18 24.31
C ARG A 323 5.55 -3.34 24.20
N LEU A 324 6.29 -2.25 24.02
CA LEU A 324 7.76 -2.25 24.02
C LEU A 324 8.35 -2.74 25.35
N ALA A 325 7.76 -2.34 26.47
CA ALA A 325 8.18 -2.83 27.79
C ALA A 325 8.01 -4.35 27.95
N LEU A 326 7.03 -4.96 27.25
CA LEU A 326 6.78 -6.40 27.26
C LEU A 326 7.67 -7.16 26.26
N ILE A 327 7.86 -6.59 25.06
CA ILE A 327 8.66 -7.19 23.98
C ILE A 327 10.15 -7.18 24.32
N GLY A 328 10.62 -6.10 24.97
CA GLY A 328 12.01 -5.89 25.37
C GLY A 328 12.99 -5.70 24.20
N GLY A 329 14.18 -5.14 24.48
CA GLY A 329 15.19 -4.81 23.46
C GLY A 329 16.23 -5.91 23.13
N ARG A 330 16.18 -7.07 23.79
CA ARG A 330 17.29 -8.05 23.82
C ARG A 330 17.51 -8.89 22.55
N GLU A 331 16.63 -8.80 21.56
CA GLU A 331 16.80 -9.47 20.25
C GLU A 331 16.73 -8.43 19.13
N GLU A 332 17.86 -7.75 18.97
CA GLU A 332 17.98 -6.43 18.35
C GLU A 332 17.59 -6.41 16.87
N ASP A 333 18.04 -7.41 16.11
CA ASP A 333 17.78 -7.52 14.67
C ASP A 333 16.32 -7.91 14.34
N ARG A 334 15.56 -8.37 15.35
CA ARG A 334 14.16 -8.82 15.18
C ARG A 334 13.15 -7.91 15.84
N LEU A 335 13.59 -6.88 16.56
CA LEU A 335 12.70 -5.99 17.29
C LEU A 335 11.65 -5.34 16.37
N ALA A 336 12.07 -4.74 15.25
CA ALA A 336 11.15 -4.10 14.31
C ALA A 336 10.05 -5.06 13.86
N ARG A 337 10.45 -6.26 13.42
CA ARG A 337 9.52 -7.32 13.00
C ARG A 337 8.57 -7.77 14.10
N ARG A 338 9.06 -7.99 15.33
CA ARG A 338 8.19 -8.39 16.46
C ARG A 338 7.16 -7.33 16.81
N VAL A 339 7.53 -6.04 16.71
CA VAL A 339 6.59 -4.93 16.95
C VAL A 339 5.56 -4.90 15.83
N VAL A 340 5.96 -5.00 14.56
CA VAL A 340 5.00 -5.10 13.43
C VAL A 340 4.07 -6.30 13.59
N ASP A 341 4.59 -7.48 13.92
CA ASP A 341 3.79 -8.68 14.16
C ASP A 341 2.81 -8.51 15.35
N ASP A 342 3.13 -7.67 16.36
CA ASP A 342 2.20 -7.34 17.45
C ASP A 342 1.15 -6.31 17.03
N VAL A 343 1.52 -5.31 16.22
CA VAL A 343 0.59 -4.33 15.64
C VAL A 343 -0.42 -5.03 14.71
N VAL A 344 0.04 -5.93 13.86
CA VAL A 344 -0.83 -6.71 12.95
C VAL A 344 -1.80 -7.58 13.74
N ARG A 345 -1.34 -8.20 14.84
CA ARG A 345 -2.21 -8.95 15.75
C ARG A 345 -3.20 -8.05 16.51
N HIS A 346 -2.81 -6.83 16.85
CA HIS A 346 -3.70 -5.84 17.49
C HIS A 346 -4.81 -5.38 16.55
N THR A 347 -4.55 -5.34 15.25
CA THR A 347 -5.50 -4.87 14.22
C THR A 347 -6.31 -5.98 13.54
N ASP A 348 -6.23 -7.24 14.01
CA ASP A 348 -6.85 -8.40 13.34
C ASP A 348 -6.51 -8.49 11.84
N ASP A 349 -5.23 -8.30 11.48
CA ASP A 349 -4.71 -8.25 10.11
C ASP A 349 -5.23 -7.07 9.24
N ARG A 350 -5.82 -6.03 9.86
CA ARG A 350 -6.43 -4.89 9.17
C ARG A 350 -5.75 -3.57 9.52
N LEU A 351 -4.56 -3.35 8.98
CA LEU A 351 -3.89 -2.05 9.03
C LEU A 351 -4.65 -1.02 8.20
N ALA A 352 -4.93 0.13 8.82
CA ALA A 352 -5.57 1.28 8.17
C ALA A 352 -4.56 2.17 7.43
N ASP A 353 -3.32 2.21 7.94
CA ASP A 353 -2.19 2.88 7.31
C ASP A 353 -0.93 2.03 7.34
N ASP A 354 0.05 2.47 6.56
CA ASP A 354 1.35 1.83 6.47
C ASP A 354 2.09 1.93 7.81
N ALA A 355 2.94 0.93 8.08
CA ALA A 355 3.74 0.90 9.29
C ALA A 355 5.20 0.61 8.94
N ALA A 356 6.06 1.60 9.11
CA ALA A 356 7.51 1.49 8.99
C ALA A 356 8.18 1.57 10.37
N LEU A 357 9.12 0.67 10.62
CA LEU A 357 9.95 0.67 11.81
C LEU A 357 11.42 0.52 11.44
N LEU A 358 12.26 1.31 12.09
CA LEU A 358 13.71 1.28 11.97
C LEU A 358 14.35 1.17 13.36
N CYS A 359 15.14 0.12 13.57
CA CYS A 359 15.90 -0.13 14.79
C CYS A 359 17.39 0.08 14.54
N ALA A 360 18.05 0.79 15.45
CA ALA A 360 19.50 0.84 15.54
C ALA A 360 19.93 0.40 16.94
N TYR A 361 20.66 -0.71 17.02
CA TYR A 361 21.26 -1.19 18.26
C TYR A 361 22.75 -0.88 18.31
N ARG A 362 23.22 -0.27 19.40
CA ARG A 362 24.64 -0.02 19.62
C ARG A 362 25.27 -1.23 20.29
N ALA A 363 26.13 -1.96 19.59
CA ALA A 363 26.78 -3.14 20.16
C ALA A 363 27.72 -2.75 21.33
N PRO A 364 27.77 -3.55 22.41
CA PRO A 364 28.84 -3.44 23.38
C PRO A 364 30.18 -3.67 22.68
N GLY A 365 31.14 -2.78 22.96
CA GLY A 365 32.48 -2.79 22.36
C GLY A 365 33.35 -3.96 22.81
#